data_AF-A0A1I5T1U3-F1
#
_entry.id   AF-A0A1I5T1U3-F1
#
_cell.length_a   1.000
_cell.length_b   1.000
_cell.length_c   1.000
_cell.angle_alpha   90.00
_cell.angle_beta   90.00
_cell.angle_gamma   90.00
#
_symmetry.space_group_name_H-M   'P 1'
#
loop_
_entity.id
_entity.type
_entity.pdbx_description
1 polymer ?
#
loop_
_entity_poly.entity_id
_entity_poly.type
_entity_poly.pdbx_seq_one_letter_code
_entity_poly.pdbx_strand_id
1 'polypeptide(L)'
;MYWKLRLPLMLATFGVVAGLFDGMLATFLMNASYVERSASYLTIVGIIIYMLEKTGINEKRVHVSISVAIVLFGLIFEAFMLSVA
;
A
#
# COMPACT_ATOMS: atom_id res chain seq x y z
N MET A 1 -12.44 -19.37 -9.59
CA MET A 1 -10.98 -19.34 -9.75
C MET A 1 -10.38 -18.72 -8.49
N TYR A 2 -9.52 -19.44 -7.79
CA TYR A 2 -8.97 -19.04 -6.49
C TYR A 2 -7.49 -18.71 -6.64
N TRP A 3 -7.08 -17.53 -6.20
CA TRP A 3 -5.69 -17.06 -6.28
C TRP A 3 -5.16 -16.76 -4.88
N LYS A 4 -3.84 -16.83 -4.71
CA LYS A 4 -3.17 -16.48 -3.45
C LYS A 4 -3.20 -14.97 -3.29
N LEU A 5 -3.59 -14.50 -2.10
CA LEU A 5 -3.78 -13.07 -1.83
C LEU A 5 -2.47 -12.27 -1.75
N ARG A 6 -1.31 -12.94 -1.76
CA ARG A 6 0.03 -12.33 -1.61
C ARG A 6 0.32 -11.19 -2.58
N LEU A 7 0.20 -11.45 -3.89
CA LEU A 7 0.44 -10.44 -4.93
C LEU A 7 -0.56 -9.28 -4.86
N PRO A 8 -1.89 -9.55 -4.76
CA PRO A 8 -2.89 -8.50 -4.61
C PRO A 8 -2.67 -7.60 -3.39
N LEU A 9 -2.34 -8.18 -2.23
CA LEU A 9 -2.07 -7.43 -1.00
C LEU A 9 -0.82 -6.58 -1.10
N MET A 10 0.25 -7.11 -1.71
CA MET A 10 1.48 -6.34 -1.94
C MET A 10 1.20 -5.12 -2.83
N LEU A 11 0.48 -5.30 -3.93
CA LEU A 11 0.12 -4.19 -4.82
C LEU A 11 -0.76 -3.15 -4.12
N ALA A 12 -1.77 -3.59 -3.38
CA ALA A 12 -2.63 -2.67 -2.63
C ALA A 12 -1.88 -1.92 -1.53
N THR A 13 -0.91 -2.55 -0.86
CA THR A 13 -0.09 -1.88 0.15
C THR A 13 0.82 -0.83 -0.45
N PHE A 14 1.43 -1.08 -1.61
CA PHE A 14 2.18 -0.04 -2.32
C PHE A 14 1.27 1.16 -2.68
N GLY A 15 0.10 0.93 -3.28
CA GLY A 15 -0.81 2.02 -3.66
C GLY A 15 -1.33 2.84 -2.47
N VAL A 16 -1.72 2.18 -1.38
CA VAL A 16 -2.21 2.87 -0.17
C VAL A 16 -1.10 3.71 0.48
N VAL A 17 0.12 3.16 0.60
CA VAL A 17 1.23 3.90 1.20
C VAL A 17 1.70 5.03 0.27
N ALA A 18 1.68 4.84 -1.05
CA ALA A 18 1.99 5.89 -2.02
C ALA A 18 1.00 7.06 -1.90
N GLY A 19 -0.30 6.78 -1.89
CA GLY A 19 -1.33 7.82 -1.69
C GLY A 19 -1.17 8.56 -0.36
N LEU A 20 -0.85 7.85 0.73
CA LEU A 20 -0.58 8.48 2.03
C LEU A 20 0.68 9.36 1.99
N PHE A 21 1.73 8.92 1.29
CA PHE A 21 2.97 9.67 1.13
C PHE A 21 2.79 10.93 0.30
N ASP A 22 2.07 10.84 -0.82
CA ASP A 22 1.88 11.96 -1.73
C ASP A 22 0.87 12.98 -1.18
N GLY A 23 -0.19 12.54 -0.51
CA GLY A 23 -1.18 13.46 0.07
C GLY A 23 -0.77 14.04 1.42
N MET A 24 -0.62 13.18 2.43
CA MET A 24 -0.53 13.61 3.83
C MET A 24 0.91 13.80 4.30
N LEU A 25 1.80 12.89 3.89
CA LEU A 25 3.20 12.91 4.34
C LEU A 25 4.05 13.89 3.51
N ALA A 26 3.63 14.27 2.30
CA ALA A 26 4.31 15.29 1.52
C ALA A 26 4.32 16.63 2.26
N THR A 27 3.22 17.00 2.91
CA THR A 27 3.12 18.19 3.76
C THR A 27 3.88 18.03 5.07
N PHE A 28 3.87 16.85 5.69
CA PHE A 28 4.57 16.60 6.96
C PHE A 28 6.10 16.48 6.83
N LEU A 29 6.59 15.93 5.71
CA LEU A 29 8.01 15.75 5.40
C LEU A 29 8.50 16.76 4.35
N MET A 30 7.87 17.92 4.21
CA MET A 30 8.23 18.92 3.20
C MET A 30 9.67 19.45 3.38
N ASN A 31 10.19 19.42 4.62
CA ASN A 31 11.56 19.81 4.97
C ASN A 31 12.56 18.63 5.03
N ALA A 32 12.11 17.39 4.83
CA ALA A 32 12.97 16.22 4.89
C ALA A 32 13.68 15.99 3.55
N SER A 33 14.91 15.49 3.61
CA SER A 33 15.67 15.14 2.42
C SER A 33 14.99 14.01 1.63
N TYR A 34 15.26 13.93 0.33
CA TYR A 34 14.73 12.87 -0.53
C TYR A 34 15.06 11.46 0.01
N VAL A 35 16.23 11.31 0.63
CA VAL A 35 16.69 10.05 1.24
C VAL A 35 15.83 9.67 2.44
N GLU A 36 15.53 10.62 3.33
CA GLU A 36 14.70 10.39 4.52
C GLU A 36 13.24 10.06 4.14
N ARG A 37 12.71 10.74 3.13
CA ARG A 37 11.38 10.43 2.56
C ARG A 37 11.33 9.02 1.98
N SER A 38 12.34 8.63 1.20
CA SER A 38 12.39 7.30 0.60
C SER A 38 12.57 6.19 1.65
N ALA A 39 13.43 6.42 2.65
CA ALA A 39 13.65 5.48 3.74
C ALA A 39 12.40 5.29 4.61
N SER A 40 11.68 6.37 4.92
CA SER A 40 10.42 6.30 5.68
C SER A 40 9.32 5.59 4.90
N TYR A 41 9.20 5.82 3.59
CA TYR A 41 8.28 5.10 2.71
C TYR A 41 8.53 3.59 2.75
N LEU A 42 9.77 3.16 2.49
CA LEU A 42 10.14 1.75 2.50
C LEU A 42 9.96 1.10 3.87
N THR A 43 10.21 1.85 4.95
CA THR A 43 10.01 1.37 6.31
C THR A 43 8.53 1.09 6.59
N ILE A 44 7.64 2.01 6.21
CA ILE A 44 6.19 1.84 6.41
C ILE A 44 5.65 0.68 5.57
N VAL A 45 6.02 0.61 4.29
CA VAL A 45 5.66 -0.52 3.42
C VAL A 45 6.14 -1.84 4.04
N GLY A 46 7.41 -1.89 4.46
CA GLY A 46 8.01 -3.08 5.07
C GLY A 46 7.28 -3.54 6.32
N ILE A 47 6.88 -2.63 7.21
CA ILE A 47 6.11 -2.94 8.42
C ILE A 47 4.75 -3.53 8.08
N ILE A 48 4.03 -2.94 7.12
CA ILE A 48 2.69 -3.43 6.75
C ILE A 48 2.79 -4.81 6.09
N ILE A 49 3.73 -5.00 5.16
CA ILE A 49 3.98 -6.32 4.55
C ILE A 49 4.36 -7.35 5.61
N TYR A 50 5.24 -7.00 6.54
CA TYR A 50 5.62 -7.87 7.64
C TYR A 50 4.42 -8.27 8.52
N MET A 51 3.52 -7.33 8.84
CA MET A 51 2.28 -7.64 9.56
C MET A 51 1.35 -8.56 8.75
N LEU A 52 1.22 -8.34 7.45
CA LEU A 52 0.40 -9.17 6.56
C LEU A 52 0.96 -10.60 6.40
N GLU A 53 2.28 -10.74 6.39
CA GLU A 53 2.93 -12.05 6.42
C GLU A 53 2.77 -12.73 7.77
N LYS A 54 2.99 -12.00 8.88
CA LYS A 54 2.87 -12.54 10.24
C LYS A 54 1.45 -13.00 10.59
N THR A 55 0.43 -12.34 10.03
CA THR A 55 -0.98 -12.71 10.22
C THR A 55 -1.43 -13.88 9.33
N GLY A 56 -0.58 -14.37 8.43
CA GLY A 56 -0.90 -15.48 7.53
C GLY A 56 -1.96 -15.17 6.48
N ILE A 57 -2.39 -13.90 6.35
CA ILE A 57 -3.42 -13.48 5.39
C ILE A 57 -2.90 -13.66 3.95
N ASN A 58 -1.59 -13.51 3.73
CA ASN A 58 -0.95 -13.71 2.43
C ASN A 58 -1.12 -15.11 1.84
N GLU A 59 -1.29 -16.14 2.68
CA GLU A 59 -1.44 -17.52 2.22
C GLU A 59 -2.90 -17.91 1.93
N LYS A 60 -3.86 -17.09 2.36
CA LYS A 60 -5.27 -17.34 2.08
C LYS A 60 -5.55 -17.32 0.59
N ARG A 61 -6.26 -18.35 0.13
CA ARG A 61 -6.77 -18.44 -1.23
C ARG A 61 -8.13 -17.76 -1.27
N VAL A 62 -8.26 -16.75 -2.12
CA VAL A 62 -9.46 -15.93 -2.19
C VAL A 62 -9.94 -15.89 -3.64
N HIS A 63 -11.23 -15.62 -3.84
CA HIS A 63 -11.74 -15.44 -5.20
C HIS A 63 -11.02 -14.28 -5.89
N VAL A 64 -10.70 -14.46 -7.17
CA VAL A 64 -10.03 -13.44 -7.99
C VAL A 64 -10.77 -12.11 -7.96
N SER A 65 -12.11 -12.11 -7.87
CA SER A 65 -12.91 -10.89 -7.73
C SER A 65 -12.54 -10.07 -6.50
N ILE A 66 -12.27 -10.72 -5.36
CA ILE A 66 -11.87 -10.06 -4.12
C ILE A 66 -10.44 -9.53 -4.25
N SER A 67 -9.55 -10.28 -4.88
CA SER A 67 -8.19 -9.83 -5.18
C SER A 67 -8.18 -8.57 -6.05
N VAL A 68 -9.00 -8.54 -7.10
CA VAL A 68 -9.14 -7.38 -7.98
C VAL A 68 -9.73 -6.19 -7.24
N ALA A 69 -10.75 -6.41 -6.40
CA ALA A 69 -11.34 -5.35 -5.59
C ALA A 69 -10.32 -4.71 -4.63
N ILE A 70 -9.43 -5.50 -4.02
CA ILE A 70 -8.37 -5.01 -3.14
C ILE A 70 -7.36 -4.14 -3.90
N VAL A 71 -6.94 -4.55 -5.10
CA VAL A 71 -6.02 -3.78 -5.93
C VAL A 71 -6.67 -2.48 -6.41
N LEU A 72 -7.92 -2.56 -6.88
CA LEU A 72 -8.69 -1.38 -7.28
C LEU A 72 -8.88 -0.40 -6.12
N PHE A 73 -9.14 -0.91 -4.92
CA PHE A 73 -9.22 -0.07 -3.73
C PHE A 73 -7.93 0.70 -3.49
N GLY A 74 -6.77 0.03 -3.57
CA GLY A 74 -5.47 0.70 -3.43
C GLY A 74 -5.24 1.80 -4.46
N LEU A 75 -5.57 1.53 -5.73
CA LEU A 75 -5.44 2.51 -6.83
C LEU A 75 -6.40 3.70 -6.70
N ILE A 76 -7.66 3.44 -6.34
CA ILE A 76 -8.66 4.49 -6.13
C ILE A 76 -8.25 5.35 -4.94
N PHE A 77 -7.75 4.74 -3.87
CA PHE A 77 -7.27 5.45 -2.69
C PHE A 77 -6.08 6.35 -3.03
N GLU A 78 -5.11 5.84 -3.80
CA GLU A 78 -3.99 6.61 -4.30
C GLU A 78 -4.45 7.82 -5.13
N ALA A 79 -5.32 7.59 -6.11
CA ALA A 79 -5.87 8.65 -6.95
C ALA A 79 -6.67 9.70 -6.16
N PHE A 80 -7.44 9.25 -5.16
CA PHE A 80 -8.18 10.15 -4.27
C PHE A 80 -7.23 11.03 -3.46
N MET A 81 -6.23 10.45 -2.80
CA MET A 81 -5.27 11.22 -2.00
C MET A 81 -4.46 12.19 -2.86
N LEU A 82 -4.09 11.79 -4.08
CA LEU A 82 -3.38 12.65 -5.02
C LEU A 82 -4.24 13.82 -5.51
N SER A 83 -5.57 13.66 -5.57
CA SER A 83 -6.50 14.76 -5.87
C SER A 83 -6.75 15.72 -4.70
N VAL A 84 -6.44 15.28 -3.47
CA VAL A 84 -6.62 16.05 -2.23
C VAL A 84 -5.33 16.78 -1.83
N ALA A 85 -4.17 16.35 -2.35
CA ALA A 85 -2.84 16.94 -2.15
C ALA A 85 -2.69 18.30 -2.86
#